data_AF-A0A9P0YGY5-F1
#
_entry.id   AF-A0A9P0YGY5-F1
#
_cell.length_a   1.000
_cell.length_b   1.000
_cell.length_c   1.000
_cell.angle_alpha   90.00
_cell.angle_beta   90.00
_cell.angle_gamma   90.00
#
_symmetry.space_group_name_H-M   'P 1'
#
loop_
_entity.id
_entity.type
_entity.pdbx_description
1 polymer ?
#
loop_
_entity_poly.entity_id
_entity_poly.type
_entity_poly.pdbx_seq_one_letter_code
_entity_poly.pdbx_strand_id
1 'polypeptide(L)'
;MKLRETRNPRLGEEFNMQNDFLWGGRKLGIFSTNYASVYFPHVPTDNSRFLGDLKKKATNKAHIEASIFQAYIQQETSTFSSFYFEREVISKRKRPAWNDDIGEDSYDKVVSIFNYPGRGKGAATYRYIVGGEMKIAHTYILMNCPEILPFYNEFRASLSAFPDDAIDAMVDSDFAL
;
A
#
# COMPACT_ATOMS: atom_id res chain seq x y z
N MET A 1 -16.87 -39.77 -4.45
CA MET A 1 -17.26 -38.35 -4.59
C MET A 1 -16.66 -37.84 -5.90
N LYS A 2 -17.49 -37.48 -6.88
CA LYS A 2 -17.08 -37.18 -8.27
C LYS A 2 -16.24 -35.91 -8.32
N LEU A 3 -15.00 -36.02 -8.79
CA LEU A 3 -14.16 -34.89 -9.17
C LEU A 3 -14.79 -34.20 -10.38
N ARG A 4 -15.05 -32.89 -10.28
CA ARG A 4 -15.32 -32.05 -11.45
C ARG A 4 -14.00 -31.90 -12.20
N GLU A 5 -13.92 -32.50 -13.38
CA GLU A 5 -12.91 -32.19 -14.38
C GLU A 5 -13.07 -30.73 -14.82
N THR A 6 -12.17 -29.86 -14.37
CA THR A 6 -11.85 -28.64 -15.12
C THR A 6 -10.86 -29.06 -16.20
N ARG A 7 -11.36 -29.27 -17.42
CA ARG A 7 -10.54 -29.40 -18.62
C ARG A 7 -9.69 -28.13 -18.74
N ASN A 8 -8.40 -28.23 -18.43
CA ASN A 8 -7.42 -27.24 -18.81
C ASN A 8 -6.97 -27.61 -20.22
N PRO A 9 -7.35 -26.86 -21.27
CA PRO A 9 -6.83 -27.13 -22.60
C PRO A 9 -5.36 -26.70 -22.60
N ARG A 10 -4.49 -27.54 -23.19
CA ARG A 10 -3.06 -27.28 -23.52
C ARG A 10 -1.99 -27.84 -22.57
N LEU A 11 -2.18 -29.08 -22.12
CA LEU A 11 -1.07 -29.99 -21.77
C LEU A 11 -0.40 -30.57 -23.04
N GLY A 12 -0.12 -29.75 -24.05
CA GLY A 12 0.32 -30.24 -25.37
C GLY A 12 1.39 -29.43 -26.08
N GLU A 13 1.89 -28.34 -25.49
CA GLU A 13 3.03 -27.61 -26.04
C GLU A 13 4.07 -27.48 -24.94
N GLU A 14 5.08 -28.35 -25.00
CA GLU A 14 6.29 -28.22 -24.19
C GLU A 14 7.00 -26.91 -24.57
N PHE A 15 7.20 -26.05 -23.59
CA PHE A 15 7.99 -24.83 -23.73
C PHE A 15 9.44 -25.19 -24.08
N ASN A 16 9.88 -24.92 -25.31
CA ASN A 16 11.25 -25.17 -25.75
C ASN A 16 12.05 -23.85 -25.86
N MET A 17 12.83 -23.57 -24.80
CA MET A 17 13.67 -22.37 -24.66
C MET A 17 14.66 -22.13 -25.82
N GLN A 18 15.05 -23.15 -26.56
CA GLN A 18 16.06 -23.01 -27.62
C GLN A 18 15.48 -22.51 -28.94
N ASN A 19 14.20 -22.76 -29.21
CA ASN A 19 13.59 -22.43 -30.50
C ASN A 19 12.98 -21.01 -30.55
N ASP A 20 12.62 -20.45 -29.40
CA ASP A 20 12.00 -19.10 -29.33
C ASP A 20 13.04 -17.97 -29.16
N PHE A 21 14.33 -18.31 -29.06
CA PHE A 21 15.46 -17.38 -28.83
C PHE A 21 16.49 -17.37 -29.97
N LEU A 22 16.09 -17.63 -31.23
CA LEU A 22 17.01 -17.48 -32.36
C LEU A 22 17.30 -15.99 -32.65
N TRP A 23 18.43 -15.51 -32.12
CA TRP A 23 19.06 -14.24 -32.47
C TRP A 23 20.03 -14.46 -33.64
N GLY A 24 19.58 -14.21 -34.87
CA GLY A 24 20.38 -14.51 -36.06
C GLY A 24 19.88 -13.96 -37.40
N GLY A 25 19.00 -12.95 -37.41
CA GLY A 25 18.55 -12.37 -38.69
C GLY A 25 17.28 -11.52 -38.59
N ARG A 26 17.43 -10.30 -38.06
CA ARG A 26 16.48 -9.16 -38.13
C ARG A 26 14.97 -9.47 -38.25
N LYS A 27 14.25 -9.26 -37.14
CA LYS A 27 13.22 -8.20 -37.05
C LYS A 27 13.07 -7.79 -35.59
N LEU A 28 13.19 -6.48 -35.34
CA LEU A 28 12.83 -5.85 -34.08
C LEU A 28 11.32 -5.96 -33.89
N GLY A 29 10.86 -7.12 -33.41
CA GLY A 29 9.53 -7.26 -32.85
C GLY A 29 9.63 -6.74 -31.43
N ILE A 30 9.03 -5.58 -31.17
CA ILE A 30 8.73 -5.08 -29.83
C ILE A 30 8.28 -6.30 -29.02
N PHE A 31 8.99 -6.66 -27.94
CA PHE A 31 8.51 -7.66 -26.98
C PHE A 31 7.10 -7.22 -26.63
N SER A 32 6.10 -7.91 -27.19
CA SER A 32 4.71 -7.57 -26.97
C SER A 32 4.53 -7.66 -25.46
N THR A 33 4.37 -6.52 -24.82
CA THR A 33 4.21 -6.39 -23.37
C THR A 33 3.02 -7.24 -22.88
N ASN A 34 2.14 -7.64 -23.80
CA ASN A 34 1.05 -8.58 -23.57
C ASN A 34 1.50 -10.05 -23.36
N TYR A 35 2.58 -10.53 -24.00
CA TYR A 35 3.05 -11.91 -23.80
C TYR A 35 3.79 -12.06 -22.47
N ALA A 36 4.69 -11.12 -22.17
CA ALA A 36 5.46 -11.15 -20.92
C ALA A 36 4.60 -10.93 -19.67
N SER A 37 3.54 -10.11 -19.73
CA SER A 37 2.63 -9.88 -18.60
C SER A 37 1.70 -11.07 -18.30
N VAL A 38 1.35 -11.87 -19.31
CA VAL A 38 0.51 -13.06 -19.15
C VAL A 38 1.26 -14.21 -18.48
N TYR A 39 2.54 -14.42 -18.82
CA TYR A 39 3.36 -15.49 -18.23
C TYR A 39 4.15 -15.04 -16.99
N PHE A 40 4.49 -13.75 -16.88
CA PHE A 40 5.31 -13.21 -15.80
C PHE A 40 4.63 -11.98 -15.15
N PRO A 41 3.68 -12.17 -14.21
CA PRO A 41 2.92 -11.09 -13.57
C PRO A 41 3.78 -10.13 -12.73
N HIS A 42 5.07 -10.42 -12.55
CA HIS A 42 6.06 -9.55 -11.90
C HIS A 42 6.82 -8.64 -12.86
N VAL A 43 6.61 -8.74 -14.17
CA VAL A 43 7.24 -7.87 -15.15
C VAL A 43 6.50 -6.53 -15.18
N PRO A 44 7.15 -5.40 -14.86
CA PRO A 44 6.49 -4.10 -14.91
C PRO A 44 6.01 -3.78 -16.33
N THR A 45 4.79 -3.26 -16.43
CA THR A 45 4.21 -2.78 -17.70
C THR A 45 4.84 -1.47 -18.18
N ASP A 46 5.39 -0.69 -17.25
CA ASP A 46 6.06 0.58 -17.57
C ASP A 46 7.51 0.34 -17.99
N ASN A 47 7.90 0.84 -19.17
CA ASN A 47 9.25 0.69 -19.72
C ASN A 47 10.35 1.18 -18.76
N SER A 48 10.13 2.28 -18.04
CA SER A 48 11.12 2.83 -17.09
C SER A 48 11.36 1.90 -15.90
N ARG A 49 10.31 1.27 -15.39
CA ARG A 49 10.38 0.32 -14.27
C ARG A 49 10.99 -1.00 -14.73
N PHE A 50 10.62 -1.47 -15.92
CA PHE A 50 11.18 -2.66 -16.54
C PHE A 50 12.69 -2.55 -16.74
N LEU A 51 13.17 -1.45 -17.35
CA LEU A 51 14.60 -1.20 -17.53
C LEU A 51 15.35 -1.09 -16.19
N GLY A 52 14.73 -0.45 -15.19
CA GLY A 52 15.28 -0.37 -13.84
C GLY A 52 15.47 -1.76 -13.20
N ASP A 53 14.52 -2.67 -13.40
CA ASP A 53 14.62 -4.04 -12.87
C ASP A 53 15.61 -4.91 -13.64
N LEU A 54 15.69 -4.76 -14.96
CA LEU A 54 16.69 -5.43 -15.78
C LEU A 54 18.11 -5.04 -15.35
N LYS A 55 18.33 -3.74 -15.11
CA LYS A 55 19.62 -3.21 -14.64
C LYS A 55 20.04 -3.81 -13.29
N LYS A 56 19.11 -4.05 -12.38
CA LYS A 56 19.40 -4.69 -11.08
C LYS A 56 19.82 -6.15 -11.23
N LYS A 57 19.30 -6.86 -12.25
CA LYS A 57 19.57 -8.29 -12.51
C LYS A 57 20.83 -8.54 -13.33
N ALA A 58 21.32 -7.52 -14.04
CA ALA A 58 22.57 -7.53 -14.80
C ALA A 58 23.81 -7.35 -13.90
N THR A 59 24.03 -8.26 -12.95
CA THR A 59 25.14 -8.17 -11.97
C THR A 59 26.48 -8.64 -12.54
N ASN A 60 26.47 -9.64 -13.43
CA ASN A 60 27.68 -10.09 -14.13
C ASN A 60 27.86 -9.38 -15.48
N LYS A 61 28.87 -8.51 -15.59
CA LYS A 61 29.16 -7.75 -16.82
C LYS A 61 29.76 -8.59 -17.95
N ALA A 62 30.44 -9.70 -17.62
CA ALA A 62 31.01 -10.59 -18.63
C ALA A 62 29.94 -11.45 -19.31
N HIS A 63 28.85 -11.76 -18.59
CA HIS A 63 27.73 -12.58 -19.07
C HIS A 63 26.39 -12.00 -18.61
N ILE A 64 26.03 -10.84 -19.15
CA ILE A 64 24.84 -10.08 -18.74
C ILE A 64 23.56 -10.88 -18.95
N GLU A 65 23.42 -11.55 -20.10
CA GLU A 65 22.24 -12.35 -20.44
C GLU A 65 22.05 -13.51 -19.48
N ALA A 66 23.13 -14.27 -19.20
CA ALA A 66 23.11 -15.36 -18.25
C ALA A 66 22.78 -14.89 -16.83
N SER A 67 23.32 -13.74 -16.42
CA SER A 67 23.02 -13.10 -15.13
C SER A 67 21.54 -12.77 -14.96
N ILE A 68 20.95 -12.17 -16.00
CA ILE A 68 19.54 -11.80 -16.00
C ILE A 68 18.68 -13.06 -15.95
N PHE A 69 18.96 -14.03 -16.82
CA PHE A 69 18.24 -15.29 -16.89
C PHE A 69 18.24 -16.03 -15.55
N GLN A 70 19.41 -16.17 -14.93
CA GLN A 70 19.55 -16.82 -13.62
C GLN A 70 18.74 -16.09 -12.54
N ALA A 71 18.76 -14.76 -12.53
CA ALA A 71 17.98 -13.97 -11.59
C ALA A 71 16.47 -14.14 -11.78
N TYR A 72 16.00 -14.32 -13.02
CA TYR A 72 14.59 -14.62 -13.29
C TYR A 72 14.20 -16.02 -12.81
N ILE A 73 15.00 -17.05 -13.09
CA ILE A 73 14.76 -18.41 -12.56
C ILE A 73 14.67 -18.39 -11.04
N GLN A 74 15.61 -17.73 -10.37
CA GLN A 74 15.58 -17.61 -8.89
C GLN A 74 14.33 -16.88 -8.39
N GLN A 75 13.90 -15.83 -9.09
CA GLN A 75 12.70 -15.09 -8.73
C GLN A 75 11.43 -15.94 -8.91
N GLU A 76 11.31 -16.67 -10.01
CA GLU A 76 10.16 -17.53 -10.31
C GLU A 76 10.08 -18.72 -9.37
N THR A 77 11.19 -19.41 -9.15
CA THR A 77 11.27 -20.53 -8.20
C THR A 77 10.90 -20.10 -6.78
N SER A 78 11.42 -18.97 -6.30
CA SER A 78 11.05 -18.40 -4.99
C SER A 78 9.55 -18.07 -4.92
N THR A 79 9.00 -17.51 -5.99
CA THR A 79 7.57 -17.17 -6.08
C THR A 79 6.71 -18.43 -6.09
N PHE A 80 7.10 -19.45 -6.87
CA PHE A 80 6.43 -20.73 -6.95
C PHE A 80 6.44 -21.48 -5.60
N SER A 81 7.60 -21.57 -4.95
CA SER A 81 7.72 -22.16 -3.62
C SER A 81 6.87 -21.42 -2.57
N SER A 82 6.66 -20.11 -2.73
CA SER A 82 5.84 -19.31 -1.80
C SER A 82 4.38 -19.76 -1.68
N PHE A 83 3.85 -20.47 -2.69
CA PHE A 83 2.50 -21.03 -2.66
C PHE A 83 2.36 -22.24 -1.75
N TYR A 84 3.47 -22.95 -1.50
CA TYR A 84 3.48 -24.17 -0.68
C TYR A 84 3.89 -23.90 0.78
N PHE A 85 4.44 -22.73 1.09
CA PHE A 85 4.76 -22.36 2.48
C PHE A 85 3.52 -21.94 3.27
N GLU A 86 3.51 -22.29 4.56
CA GLU A 86 2.50 -21.86 5.55
C GLU A 86 2.34 -20.33 5.61
N ARG A 87 1.20 -19.87 6.14
CA ARG A 87 0.85 -18.44 6.17
C ARG A 87 1.85 -17.60 6.94
N GLU A 88 2.49 -18.17 7.95
CA GLU A 88 3.45 -17.51 8.84
C GLU A 88 4.81 -17.25 8.17
N VAL A 89 5.13 -17.97 7.09
CA VAL A 89 6.38 -17.77 6.35
C VAL A 89 6.27 -16.56 5.45
N ILE A 90 6.93 -15.47 5.86
CA ILE A 90 7.04 -14.23 5.09
C ILE A 90 7.83 -14.51 3.81
N SER A 91 7.22 -14.20 2.68
CA SER A 91 7.84 -14.31 1.34
C SER A 91 7.62 -13.01 0.58
N LYS A 92 8.39 -12.77 -0.49
CA LYS A 92 8.27 -11.54 -1.31
C LYS A 92 6.83 -11.28 -1.79
N ARG A 93 6.05 -12.33 -2.05
CA ARG A 93 4.63 -12.24 -2.45
C ARG A 93 3.69 -11.88 -1.28
N LYS A 94 3.97 -12.41 -0.09
CA LYS A 94 3.14 -12.22 1.12
C LYS A 94 3.56 -11.00 1.93
N ARG A 95 4.73 -10.42 1.64
CA ARG A 95 5.22 -9.23 2.32
C ARG A 95 4.29 -8.05 1.97
N PRO A 96 3.77 -7.32 2.97
CA PRO A 96 3.08 -6.06 2.75
C PRO A 96 3.95 -5.14 1.89
N ALA A 97 3.34 -4.30 1.07
CA ALA A 97 4.09 -3.27 0.36
C ALA A 97 4.91 -2.47 1.38
N TRP A 98 6.11 -2.01 1.03
CA TRP A 98 6.89 -1.16 1.94
C TRP A 98 6.21 0.16 2.32
N ASN A 99 5.16 0.52 1.58
CA ASN A 99 4.29 1.65 1.87
C ASN A 99 2.94 1.23 2.49
N ASP A 100 2.75 -0.05 2.79
CA ASP A 100 1.67 -0.44 3.67
C ASP A 100 2.08 0.04 5.06
N ASP A 101 1.44 1.11 5.47
CA ASP A 101 1.46 1.63 6.84
C ASP A 101 0.80 0.57 7.73
N ILE A 102 1.47 -0.56 7.95
CA ILE A 102 1.30 -1.33 9.17
C ILE A 102 1.96 -0.47 10.23
N GLY A 103 1.26 0.61 10.59
CA GLY A 103 1.51 1.31 11.82
C GLY A 103 1.41 0.24 12.88
N GLU A 104 2.54 -0.02 13.53
CA GLU A 104 2.50 -0.67 14.81
C GLU A 104 1.57 0.21 15.65
N ASP A 105 0.40 -0.32 16.02
CA ASP A 105 -0.52 0.23 17.02
C ASP A 105 0.18 0.19 18.40
N SER A 106 1.43 0.62 18.46
CA SER A 106 2.08 1.01 19.68
C SER A 106 1.52 2.39 19.99
N TYR A 107 0.62 2.43 20.95
CA TYR A 107 0.69 3.15 22.22
C TYR A 107 -0.74 3.27 22.72
N ASP A 108 -0.94 3.06 24.02
CA ASP A 108 -2.17 3.35 24.75
C ASP A 108 -2.58 4.82 24.55
N LYS A 109 -3.20 5.14 23.41
CA LYS A 109 -3.68 6.48 23.10
C LYS A 109 -5.12 6.57 23.57
N VAL A 110 -5.34 7.52 24.47
CA VAL A 110 -6.63 7.74 25.16
C VAL A 110 -7.74 8.22 24.21
N VAL A 111 -7.41 8.67 22.99
CA VAL A 111 -8.33 9.38 22.09
C VAL A 111 -8.17 8.94 20.62
N SER A 112 -9.27 8.50 20.02
CA SER A 112 -9.35 7.89 18.69
C SER A 112 -8.83 8.79 17.56
N ILE A 113 -9.03 10.11 17.65
CA ILE A 113 -8.60 11.07 16.61
C ILE A 113 -7.09 11.11 16.38
N PHE A 114 -6.28 10.70 17.37
CA PHE A 114 -4.82 10.67 17.26
C PHE A 114 -4.28 9.26 16.98
N ASN A 115 -5.18 8.30 16.79
CA ASN A 115 -4.84 6.92 16.48
C ASN A 115 -4.78 6.62 14.97
N TYR A 116 -4.70 7.64 14.12
CA TYR A 116 -4.55 7.41 12.69
C TYR A 116 -3.07 7.12 12.37
N PRO A 117 -2.71 5.90 11.93
CA PRO A 117 -1.37 5.62 11.47
C PRO A 117 -1.14 6.42 10.18
N GLY A 118 -0.34 7.47 10.27
CA GLY A 118 -0.08 8.36 9.16
C GLY A 118 1.38 8.78 9.14
N ARG A 119 2.03 8.62 7.98
CA ARG A 119 3.38 9.15 7.77
C ARG A 119 3.30 10.56 7.20
N GLY A 120 3.82 11.54 7.93
CA GLY A 120 4.02 12.89 7.42
C GLY A 120 4.86 12.86 6.13
N LYS A 121 4.35 13.47 5.05
CA LYS A 121 5.07 13.61 3.78
C LYS A 121 5.63 15.03 3.65
N GLY A 122 6.90 15.13 3.25
CA GLY A 122 7.57 16.41 3.03
C GLY A 122 8.43 16.87 4.21
N ALA A 123 9.04 18.04 4.06
CA ALA A 123 9.82 18.68 5.12
C ALA A 123 8.87 19.30 6.16
N ALA A 124 9.13 19.05 7.44
CA ALA A 124 8.36 19.67 8.51
C ALA A 124 8.65 21.19 8.55
N THR A 125 7.60 22.00 8.58
CA THR A 125 7.68 23.45 8.79
C THR A 125 7.03 23.80 10.12
N TYR A 126 7.73 24.57 10.95
CA TYR A 126 7.20 25.05 12.22
C TYR A 126 6.67 26.48 12.05
N ARG A 127 5.42 26.70 12.46
CA ARG A 127 4.82 28.04 12.59
C ARG A 127 4.23 28.18 13.98
N TYR A 128 4.36 29.35 14.57
CA TYR A 128 3.62 29.66 15.78
C TYR A 128 2.13 29.76 15.45
N ILE A 129 1.29 29.24 16.33
CA ILE A 129 -0.15 29.38 16.25
C ILE A 129 -0.47 30.80 16.76
N VAL A 130 -1.16 31.61 15.94
CA VAL A 130 -1.36 33.04 16.23
C VAL A 130 -2.85 33.36 16.32
N GLY A 131 -3.21 34.22 17.27
CA GLY A 131 -4.59 34.70 17.45
C GLY A 131 -5.53 33.60 17.93
N GLY A 132 -6.72 33.51 17.32
CA GLY A 132 -7.75 32.53 17.67
C GLY A 132 -7.56 31.13 17.05
N GLU A 133 -6.45 30.89 16.33
CA GLU A 133 -6.20 29.59 15.69
C GLU A 133 -6.11 28.44 16.72
N MET A 134 -5.59 28.71 17.92
CA MET A 134 -5.57 27.72 19.01
C MET A 134 -6.98 27.28 19.38
N LYS A 135 -7.88 28.26 19.58
CA LYS A 135 -9.26 28.00 19.95
C LYS A 135 -9.96 27.17 18.86
N ILE A 136 -9.78 27.54 17.59
CA ILE A 136 -10.33 26.79 16.45
C ILE A 136 -9.82 25.35 16.42
N ALA A 137 -8.51 25.14 16.64
CA ALA A 137 -7.92 23.81 16.69
C ALA A 137 -8.47 22.97 17.85
N HIS A 138 -8.63 23.57 19.04
CA HIS A 138 -9.23 22.93 20.20
C HIS A 138 -10.68 22.54 19.95
N THR A 139 -11.52 23.47 19.46
CA THR A 139 -12.92 23.18 19.10
C THR A 139 -13.00 22.05 18.08
N TYR A 140 -12.15 22.07 17.05
CA TYR A 140 -12.11 21.01 16.04
C TYR A 140 -11.79 19.65 16.63
N ILE A 141 -10.78 19.56 17.50
CA ILE A 141 -10.42 18.33 18.20
C ILE A 141 -11.60 17.82 19.03
N LEU A 142 -12.20 18.67 19.86
CA LEU A 142 -13.31 18.28 20.75
C LEU A 142 -14.55 17.80 19.98
N MET A 143 -14.92 18.48 18.89
CA MET A 143 -16.12 18.15 18.11
C MET A 143 -15.95 16.88 17.25
N ASN A 144 -14.72 16.53 16.87
CA ASN A 144 -14.43 15.33 16.08
C ASN A 144 -14.05 14.11 16.94
N CYS A 145 -13.96 14.26 18.26
CA CYS A 145 -13.68 13.16 19.19
C CYS A 145 -14.97 12.41 19.59
N PRO A 146 -15.15 11.14 19.19
CA PRO A 146 -16.32 10.37 19.60
C PRO A 146 -16.42 10.17 21.12
N GLU A 147 -15.29 10.16 21.83
CA GLU A 147 -15.23 10.02 23.28
C GLU A 147 -15.75 11.27 24.03
N ILE A 148 -15.76 12.42 23.37
CA ILE A 148 -16.13 13.73 23.96
C ILE A 148 -17.60 14.08 23.70
N LEU A 149 -18.21 13.48 22.67
CA LEU A 149 -19.65 13.59 22.37
C LEU A 149 -20.59 13.40 23.58
N PRO A 150 -20.42 12.41 24.48
CA PRO A 150 -21.33 12.25 25.61
C PRO A 150 -21.29 13.47 26.56
N PHE A 151 -20.11 14.02 26.83
CA PHE A 151 -19.95 15.21 27.67
C PHE A 151 -20.52 16.46 26.99
N TYR A 152 -20.35 16.59 25.68
CA TYR A 152 -20.97 17.66 24.91
C TYR A 152 -22.50 17.62 25.00
N ASN A 153 -23.10 16.43 24.86
CA ASN A 153 -24.55 16.27 24.94
C ASN A 153 -25.08 16.56 26.34
N GLU A 154 -24.36 16.15 27.39
CA GLU A 154 -24.73 16.44 28.78
C GLU A 154 -24.64 17.95 29.07
N PHE A 155 -23.58 18.61 28.60
CA PHE A 155 -23.42 20.06 28.70
C PHE A 155 -24.56 20.80 27.98
N ARG A 156 -24.88 20.41 26.74
CA ARG A 156 -26.01 20.98 25.99
C ARG A 156 -27.35 20.74 26.69
N ALA A 157 -27.56 19.55 27.26
CA ALA A 157 -28.77 19.23 28.01
C ALA A 157 -28.92 20.11 29.27
N SER A 158 -27.81 20.43 29.94
CA SER A 158 -27.81 21.35 31.09
C SER A 158 -28.21 22.78 30.72
N LEU A 159 -27.97 23.18 29.47
CA LEU A 159 -28.29 24.50 28.93
C LEU A 159 -29.68 24.56 28.25
N SER A 160 -30.47 23.49 28.28
CA SER A 160 -31.80 23.42 27.65
C SER A 160 -32.83 24.45 28.18
N ALA A 161 -32.52 25.14 29.27
CA ALA A 161 -33.31 26.24 29.82
C ALA A 161 -33.15 27.57 29.06
N PHE A 162 -32.14 27.67 28.18
CA PHE A 162 -31.83 28.87 27.41
C PHE A 162 -32.31 28.74 25.95
N PRO A 163 -32.57 29.86 25.25
CA PRO A 163 -32.87 29.82 23.82
C PRO A 163 -31.67 29.26 23.02
N ASP A 164 -31.96 28.52 21.94
CA ASP A 164 -30.94 27.81 21.13
C ASP A 164 -29.78 28.73 20.69
N ASP A 165 -30.08 29.96 20.28
CA ASP A 165 -29.08 30.96 19.87
C ASP A 165 -28.07 31.31 20.98
N ALA A 166 -28.51 31.25 22.24
CA ALA A 166 -27.64 31.48 23.40
C ALA A 166 -26.85 30.23 23.77
N ILE A 167 -27.43 29.04 23.57
CA ILE A 167 -26.75 27.75 23.80
C ILE A 167 -25.53 27.63 22.90
N ASP A 168 -25.69 27.91 21.60
CA ASP A 168 -24.59 27.79 20.64
C ASP A 168 -23.45 28.79 20.94
N ALA A 169 -23.79 30.02 21.37
CA ALA A 169 -22.80 31.00 21.80
C ALA A 169 -22.05 30.59 23.07
N MET A 170 -22.74 29.96 24.04
CA MET A 170 -22.14 29.47 25.28
C MET A 170 -21.27 28.22 25.06
N VAL A 171 -21.67 27.36 24.12
CA VAL A 171 -20.82 26.24 23.68
C VAL A 171 -19.52 26.75 23.08
N ASP A 172 -19.59 27.73 22.18
CA ASP A 172 -18.41 28.28 21.53
C ASP A 172 -17.50 29.07 22.50
N SER A 173 -18.04 29.64 23.57
CA SER A 173 -17.24 30.37 24.57
C SER A 173 -16.66 29.48 25.66
N ASP A 174 -17.44 28.52 26.18
CA ASP A 174 -17.15 27.86 27.46
C ASP A 174 -16.75 26.39 27.30
N PHE A 175 -17.14 25.73 26.20
CA PHE A 175 -16.81 24.32 25.97
C PHE A 175 -15.40 24.13 25.38
N ALA A 176 -14.93 25.05 24.55
CA ALA A 176 -13.60 25.03 23.94
C ALA A 176 -12.73 26.18 24.49
N LEU A 177 -11.80 25.82 25.40
CA LEU A 177 -10.78 26.71 25.97
C LEU A 177 -9.67 27.07 24.96
#